data_AF-A0A8S3SB93-F1
#
_entry.id   AF-A0A8S3SB93-F1
#
_cell.length_a   1.000
_cell.length_b   1.000
_cell.length_c   1.000
_cell.angle_alpha   90.00
_cell.angle_beta   90.00
_cell.angle_gamma   90.00
#
_symmetry.space_group_name_H-M   'P 1'
#
loop_
_entity.id
_entity.type
_entity.pdbx_description
1 polymer ?
#
loop_
_entity_poly.entity_id
_entity_poly.type
_entity_poly.pdbx_seq_one_letter_code
_entity_poly.pdbx_strand_id
1 'polypeptide(L)'
;MYDLPSINYLQKNLPKRDIWKEEIKKKVNQYWNAQLKSEARNKTSLKNMNIENLEIGKTAQVWNLQNQPRLELRKAIIKARMMTGAYILQSDKHKFTHFVAEPLCQLCNTENEDIIHMVTSCPVLSTIREKYYVEMKMEILDSIDQFKWNTFCCNKMEITQLILDCNNFKETLNISSELMTKIEEKCRNLLFQLHAKRIEVLDALNNK
;
A
#
# COMPACT_ATOMS: atom_id res chain seq x y z
N MET A 1 7.00 28.38 5.68
CA MET A 1 6.64 29.59 4.91
C MET A 1 6.57 29.20 3.44
N TYR A 2 5.59 29.69 2.67
CA TYR A 2 5.25 29.20 1.31
C TYR A 2 6.24 29.59 0.19
N ASP A 3 7.37 30.22 0.50
CA ASP A 3 8.36 30.70 -0.48
C ASP A 3 7.72 31.53 -1.63
N LEU A 4 6.88 32.49 -1.24
CA LEU A 4 6.25 33.44 -2.16
C LEU A 4 7.21 34.61 -2.46
N PRO A 5 7.18 35.17 -3.68
CA PRO A 5 7.94 36.38 -4.01
C PRO A 5 7.68 37.51 -3.01
N SER A 6 8.74 38.28 -2.72
CA SER A 6 8.63 39.44 -1.85
C SER A 6 7.72 40.52 -2.48
N ILE A 7 7.11 41.35 -1.64
CA ILE A 7 6.26 42.46 -2.10
C ILE A 7 7.02 43.42 -3.04
N ASN A 8 8.31 43.64 -2.77
CA ASN A 8 9.18 44.49 -3.58
C ASN A 8 9.39 43.92 -4.99
N TYR A 9 9.45 42.59 -5.13
CA TYR A 9 9.52 41.94 -6.44
C TYR A 9 8.22 42.12 -7.22
N LEU A 10 7.07 41.92 -6.55
CA LEU A 10 5.75 42.06 -7.17
C LEU A 10 5.44 43.47 -7.63
N GLN A 11 5.93 44.50 -6.92
CA GLN A 11 5.80 45.89 -7.35
C GLN A 11 6.54 46.19 -8.66
N LYS A 12 7.71 45.56 -8.86
CA LYS A 12 8.53 45.73 -10.07
C LYS A 12 8.04 44.86 -11.23
N ASN A 13 7.49 43.68 -10.92
CA ASN A 13 7.04 42.70 -11.90
C ASN A 13 5.62 42.25 -11.54
N LEU A 14 4.61 43.05 -11.88
CA LEU A 14 3.21 42.71 -11.56
C LEU A 14 2.70 41.60 -12.50
N PRO A 15 2.50 40.37 -12.02
CA PRO A 15 1.86 39.33 -12.83
C PRO A 15 0.39 39.68 -13.08
N LYS A 16 -0.18 39.15 -14.17
CA LYS A 16 -1.63 39.13 -14.36
C LYS A 16 -2.28 38.35 -13.21
N ARG A 17 -3.46 38.78 -12.78
CA ARG A 17 -4.21 38.22 -11.63
C ARG A 17 -4.31 36.69 -11.67
N ASP A 18 -4.61 36.12 -12.83
CA ASP A 18 -4.82 34.67 -12.95
C ASP A 18 -3.51 33.89 -12.85
N ILE A 19 -2.44 34.41 -13.46
CA ILE A 19 -1.09 33.84 -13.34
C ILE A 19 -0.65 33.83 -11.87
N TRP A 20 -0.89 34.94 -11.16
CA TRP A 20 -0.55 35.06 -9.75
C TRP A 20 -1.34 34.08 -8.86
N LYS A 21 -2.64 33.90 -9.13
CA LYS A 21 -3.46 32.92 -8.41
C LYS A 21 -2.93 31.50 -8.60
N GLU A 22 -2.61 31.12 -9.83
CA GLU A 22 -2.04 29.80 -10.13
C GLU A 22 -0.66 29.61 -9.48
N GLU A 23 0.17 30.65 -9.44
CA GLU A 23 1.46 30.61 -8.75
C GLU A 23 1.30 30.41 -7.24
N ILE A 24 0.41 31.18 -6.60
CA ILE A 24 0.10 31.01 -5.17
C ILE A 24 -0.40 29.59 -4.92
N LYS A 25 -1.38 29.12 -5.70
CA LYS A 25 -1.95 27.78 -5.56
C LYS A 25 -0.87 26.70 -5.69
N LYS A 26 0.02 26.82 -6.67
CA LYS A 26 1.16 25.93 -6.87
C LYS A 26 2.08 25.92 -5.66
N LYS A 27 2.51 27.08 -5.17
CA LYS A 27 3.42 27.21 -4.01
C LYS A 27 2.80 26.67 -2.73
N VAL A 28 1.52 26.95 -2.49
CA VAL A 28 0.76 26.43 -1.35
C VAL A 28 0.66 24.90 -1.42
N ASN A 29 0.28 24.34 -2.58
CA ASN A 29 0.20 22.89 -2.76
C ASN A 29 1.57 22.21 -2.61
N GLN A 30 2.64 22.80 -3.17
CA GLN A 30 4.00 22.29 -3.02
C GLN A 30 4.44 22.23 -1.56
N TYR A 31 4.21 23.30 -0.80
CA TYR A 31 4.53 23.34 0.63
C TYR A 31 3.79 22.24 1.39
N TRP A 32 2.47 22.14 1.21
CA TRP A 32 1.68 21.17 1.96
C TRP A 32 1.95 19.73 1.53
N ASN A 33 2.22 19.47 0.25
CA ASN A 33 2.68 18.15 -0.21
C ASN A 33 4.01 17.77 0.44
N ALA A 34 4.95 18.71 0.54
CA ALA A 34 6.23 18.46 1.20
C ALA A 34 6.03 18.17 2.70
N GLN A 35 5.15 18.91 3.38
CA GLN A 35 4.78 18.63 4.78
C GLN A 35 4.14 17.25 4.94
N LEU A 36 3.16 16.90 4.10
CA LEU A 36 2.49 15.60 4.10
C LEU A 36 3.50 14.45 3.96
N LYS A 37 4.41 14.55 2.99
CA LYS A 37 5.46 13.53 2.79
C LYS A 37 6.44 13.47 3.95
N SER A 38 6.83 14.61 4.51
CA SER A 38 7.71 14.67 5.68
C SER A 38 7.09 14.00 6.89
N GLU A 39 5.82 14.30 7.19
CA GLU A 39 5.07 13.66 8.27
C GLU A 39 4.90 12.16 8.03
N ALA A 40 4.63 11.75 6.79
CA ALA A 40 4.48 10.34 6.45
C ALA A 40 5.79 9.55 6.65
N ARG A 41 6.95 10.12 6.30
CA ARG A 41 8.27 9.48 6.52
C ARG A 41 8.57 9.24 7.99
N ASN A 42 8.08 10.11 8.87
CA ASN A 42 8.26 9.98 10.32
C ASN A 42 7.34 8.93 10.95
N LYS A 43 6.37 8.37 10.21
CA LYS A 43 5.43 7.35 10.70
C LYS A 43 5.86 5.96 10.25
N THR A 44 6.41 5.18 11.17
CA THR A 44 6.82 3.78 10.93
C THR A 44 5.67 2.87 10.47
N SER A 45 4.42 3.21 10.81
CA SER A 45 3.23 2.49 10.35
C SER A 45 3.00 2.63 8.84
N LEU A 46 3.51 3.69 8.21
CA LEU A 46 3.40 3.96 6.77
C LEU A 46 4.59 3.42 5.96
N LYS A 47 5.45 2.58 6.55
CA LYS A 47 6.65 2.03 5.90
C LYS A 47 6.37 1.24 4.61
N ASN A 48 5.15 0.72 4.45
CA ASN A 48 4.73 -0.09 3.30
C ASN A 48 4.01 0.76 2.22
N MET A 49 3.92 2.07 2.39
CA MET A 49 3.26 2.97 1.45
C MET A 49 4.30 3.72 0.61
N ASN A 50 4.04 3.92 -0.69
CA ASN A 50 4.84 4.83 -1.50
C ASN A 50 4.55 6.28 -1.09
N ILE A 51 5.41 6.81 -0.22
CA ILE A 51 5.29 8.20 0.26
C ILE A 51 5.47 9.20 -0.90
N GLU A 52 6.23 8.85 -1.94
CA GLU A 52 6.45 9.77 -3.07
C GLU A 52 5.19 9.99 -3.89
N ASN A 53 4.24 9.05 -3.87
CA ASN A 53 2.97 9.15 -4.55
C ASN A 53 1.88 9.87 -3.74
N LEU A 54 2.17 10.28 -2.51
CA LEU A 54 1.24 11.06 -1.69
C LEU A 54 1.11 12.49 -2.23
N GLU A 55 -0.14 12.89 -2.45
CA GLU A 55 -0.48 14.22 -2.95
C GLU A 55 -1.81 14.67 -2.33
N ILE A 56 -1.87 15.93 -1.91
CA ILE A 56 -3.06 16.54 -1.31
C ILE A 56 -4.18 16.63 -2.32
N GLY A 57 -5.39 16.26 -1.88
CA GLY A 57 -6.59 16.22 -2.73
C GLY A 57 -6.64 15.02 -3.66
N LYS A 58 -5.59 14.20 -3.72
CA LYS A 58 -5.56 12.95 -4.49
C LYS A 58 -5.74 11.75 -3.57
N THR A 59 -6.70 10.91 -3.88
CA THR A 59 -6.93 9.66 -3.16
C THR A 59 -5.90 8.60 -3.55
N ALA A 60 -5.45 7.79 -2.59
CA ALA A 60 -4.62 6.62 -2.88
C ALA A 60 -5.35 5.63 -3.80
N GLN A 61 -4.61 4.87 -4.62
CA GLN A 61 -5.19 3.98 -5.65
C GLN A 61 -6.14 2.92 -5.05
N VAL A 62 -5.88 2.44 -3.84
CA VAL A 62 -6.76 1.50 -3.12
C VAL A 62 -8.19 2.02 -2.95
N TRP A 63 -8.38 3.34 -2.97
CA TRP A 63 -9.68 4.01 -2.86
C TRP A 63 -10.31 4.41 -4.19
N ASN A 64 -9.68 4.11 -5.32
CA ASN A 64 -10.22 4.41 -6.65
C ASN A 64 -11.33 3.42 -7.03
N LEU A 65 -12.45 3.46 -6.30
CA LEU A 65 -13.56 2.51 -6.35
C LEU A 65 -14.88 3.17 -6.76
N GLN A 66 -14.85 4.04 -7.77
CA GLN A 66 -16.05 4.77 -8.20
C GLN A 66 -17.21 3.80 -8.51
N ASN A 67 -18.35 3.99 -7.85
CA ASN A 67 -19.59 3.20 -7.99
C ASN A 67 -19.45 1.68 -7.75
N GLN A 68 -18.45 1.24 -6.98
CA GLN A 68 -18.23 -0.18 -6.72
C GLN A 68 -19.17 -0.73 -5.62
N PRO A 69 -19.49 -2.04 -5.64
CA PRO A 69 -20.30 -2.69 -4.61
C PRO A 69 -19.68 -2.59 -3.21
N ARG A 70 -20.51 -2.72 -2.16
CA ARG A 70 -20.07 -2.73 -0.75
C ARG A 70 -18.96 -3.75 -0.45
N LEU A 71 -18.94 -4.87 -1.18
CA LEU A 71 -17.91 -5.89 -1.04
C LEU A 71 -16.52 -5.35 -1.41
N GLU A 72 -16.41 -4.60 -2.51
CA GLU A 72 -15.13 -4.00 -2.94
C GLU A 72 -14.60 -3.00 -1.93
N LEU A 73 -15.50 -2.20 -1.32
CA LEU A 73 -15.13 -1.30 -0.25
C LEU A 73 -14.54 -2.05 0.96
N ARG A 74 -15.14 -3.18 1.35
CA ARG A 74 -14.59 -4.02 2.44
C ARG A 74 -13.19 -4.53 2.11
N LYS A 75 -12.98 -4.99 0.87
CA LYS A 75 -11.65 -5.46 0.43
C LYS A 75 -10.62 -4.32 0.48
N ALA A 76 -10.98 -3.12 0.03
CA ALA A 76 -10.11 -1.95 0.08
C ALA A 76 -9.78 -1.52 1.51
N ILE A 77 -10.74 -1.57 2.43
CA ILE A 77 -10.49 -1.29 3.86
C ILE A 77 -9.43 -2.26 4.42
N ILE A 78 -9.53 -3.56 4.13
CA ILE A 78 -8.54 -4.54 4.59
C ILE A 78 -7.15 -4.22 4.03
N LYS A 79 -7.04 -4.00 2.71
CA LYS A 79 -5.77 -3.62 2.09
C LYS A 79 -5.20 -2.32 2.67
N ALA A 80 -6.03 -1.29 2.83
CA ALA A 80 -5.61 -0.02 3.42
C ALA A 80 -5.10 -0.18 4.85
N ARG A 81 -5.74 -1.02 5.67
CA ARG A 81 -5.24 -1.33 7.03
C ARG A 81 -3.88 -2.01 6.99
N MET A 82 -3.66 -2.97 6.08
CA MET A 82 -2.37 -3.65 5.94
C MET A 82 -1.26 -2.71 5.43
N MET A 83 -1.59 -1.85 4.46
CA MET A 83 -0.68 -0.85 3.89
C MET A 83 -0.26 0.20 4.92
N THR A 84 -1.18 0.62 5.80
CA THR A 84 -0.96 1.70 6.78
C THR A 84 -0.53 1.21 8.18
N GLY A 85 -0.29 -0.10 8.34
CA GLY A 85 0.11 -0.70 9.62
C GLY A 85 -1.01 -0.73 10.67
N ALA A 86 -2.26 -0.48 10.28
CA ALA A 86 -3.43 -0.56 11.15
C ALA A 86 -4.03 -1.99 11.23
N TYR A 87 -3.47 -2.94 10.48
CA TYR A 87 -3.84 -4.35 10.54
C TYR A 87 -3.03 -5.08 11.61
N ILE A 88 -3.67 -5.38 12.75
CA ILE A 88 -2.98 -5.93 13.93
C ILE A 88 -2.66 -7.42 13.76
N LEU A 89 -1.38 -7.75 13.76
CA LEU A 89 -0.82 -9.11 13.76
C LEU A 89 -0.23 -9.48 15.12
N GLN A 90 0.15 -10.74 15.35
CA GLN A 90 0.79 -11.14 16.62
C GLN A 90 2.10 -10.37 16.89
N SER A 91 2.90 -10.09 15.86
CA SER A 91 4.11 -9.27 16.04
C SER A 91 3.81 -7.85 16.54
N ASP A 92 2.65 -7.29 16.17
CA ASP A 92 2.23 -5.97 16.66
C ASP A 92 1.73 -6.06 18.09
N LYS A 93 0.90 -7.07 18.39
CA LYS A 93 0.42 -7.33 19.77
C LYS A 93 1.58 -7.50 20.74
N HIS A 94 2.56 -8.32 20.38
CA HIS A 94 3.78 -8.56 21.16
C HIS A 94 4.50 -7.24 21.53
N LYS A 95 4.61 -6.32 20.57
CA LYS A 95 5.23 -5.00 20.80
C LYS A 95 4.39 -4.10 21.71
N PHE A 96 3.06 -4.09 21.54
CA PHE A 96 2.17 -3.20 22.29
C PHE A 96 1.83 -3.70 23.70
N THR A 97 1.87 -4.99 23.95
CA THR A 97 1.58 -5.59 25.27
C THR A 97 2.81 -5.79 26.14
N HIS A 98 3.91 -5.07 25.87
CA HIS A 98 5.18 -5.22 26.59
C HIS A 98 5.66 -6.68 26.64
N PHE A 99 5.64 -7.37 25.50
CA PHE A 99 6.16 -8.73 25.34
C PHE A 99 5.36 -9.84 26.06
N VAL A 100 4.15 -9.56 26.54
CA VAL A 100 3.29 -10.57 27.19
C VAL A 100 2.71 -11.57 26.18
N ALA A 101 2.38 -11.14 24.96
CA ALA A 101 1.89 -12.02 23.92
C ALA A 101 3.05 -12.59 23.10
N GLU A 102 3.01 -13.85 22.68
CA GLU A 102 4.03 -14.41 21.78
C GLU A 102 3.88 -13.82 20.36
N PRO A 103 4.99 -13.52 19.65
CA PRO A 103 4.94 -12.97 18.29
C PRO A 103 4.62 -14.04 17.23
N LEU A 104 4.59 -15.32 17.60
CA LEU A 104 4.43 -16.43 16.67
C LEU A 104 3.07 -16.41 15.96
N CYS A 105 3.07 -16.83 14.70
CA CYS A 105 1.87 -16.98 13.90
C CYS A 105 0.97 -18.07 14.45
N GLN A 106 -0.17 -17.68 15.02
CA GLN A 106 -1.17 -18.60 15.57
C GLN A 106 -1.75 -19.60 14.56
N LEU A 107 -1.53 -19.37 13.26
CA LEU A 107 -2.00 -20.27 12.21
C LEU A 107 -1.05 -21.45 12.02
N CYS A 108 0.26 -21.21 11.98
CA CYS A 108 1.26 -22.23 11.66
C CYS A 108 2.24 -22.54 12.80
N ASN A 109 2.36 -21.64 13.79
CA ASN A 109 3.27 -21.68 14.93
C ASN A 109 4.75 -21.85 14.55
N THR A 110 5.18 -21.40 13.37
CA THR A 110 6.56 -21.59 12.88
C THR A 110 7.42 -20.32 12.87
N GLU A 111 6.85 -19.17 12.53
CA GLU A 111 7.56 -17.89 12.40
C GLU A 111 6.73 -16.78 13.06
N ASN A 112 7.35 -15.61 13.27
CA ASN A 112 6.62 -14.43 13.74
C ASN A 112 5.52 -14.02 12.74
N GLU A 113 4.33 -13.70 13.25
CA GLU A 113 3.26 -13.19 12.40
C GLU A 113 3.48 -11.71 12.12
N ASP A 114 4.18 -11.41 11.03
CA ASP A 114 4.22 -10.08 10.46
C ASP A 114 3.58 -10.06 9.06
N ILE A 115 3.52 -8.86 8.45
CA ILE A 115 2.85 -8.70 7.17
C ILE A 115 3.55 -9.50 6.06
N ILE A 116 4.88 -9.64 6.12
CA ILE A 116 5.66 -10.39 5.14
C ILE A 116 5.32 -11.88 5.28
N HIS A 117 5.30 -12.40 6.50
CA HIS A 117 4.95 -13.79 6.77
C HIS A 117 3.53 -14.11 6.28
N MET A 118 2.54 -13.28 6.65
CA MET A 118 1.15 -13.45 6.23
C MET A 118 1.01 -13.45 4.70
N VAL A 119 1.66 -12.48 4.04
CA VAL A 119 1.54 -12.26 2.60
C VAL A 119 2.38 -13.25 1.78
N THR A 120 3.46 -13.83 2.31
CA THR A 120 4.41 -14.60 1.48
C THR A 120 4.72 -16.01 1.96
N SER A 121 4.76 -16.30 3.27
CA SER A 121 5.31 -17.58 3.77
C SER A 121 4.40 -18.43 4.63
N CYS A 122 3.34 -17.90 5.24
CA CYS A 122 2.48 -18.68 6.14
C CYS A 122 1.90 -19.93 5.46
N PRO A 123 2.27 -21.17 5.82
CA PRO A 123 1.92 -22.36 5.06
C PRO A 123 0.41 -22.62 5.03
N VAL A 124 -0.32 -22.25 6.07
CA VAL A 124 -1.81 -22.37 6.12
C VAL A 124 -2.50 -21.54 5.04
N LEU A 125 -1.83 -20.50 4.55
CA LEU A 125 -2.36 -19.58 3.54
C LEU A 125 -1.78 -19.81 2.14
N SER A 126 -0.97 -20.87 1.93
CA SER A 126 -0.23 -21.10 0.67
C SER A 126 -1.13 -21.25 -0.55
N THR A 127 -2.18 -22.08 -0.46
CA THR A 127 -3.09 -22.35 -1.58
C THR A 127 -3.76 -21.08 -2.10
N ILE A 128 -4.11 -20.14 -1.22
CA ILE A 128 -4.68 -18.84 -1.62
C ILE A 128 -3.62 -18.04 -2.37
N ARG A 129 -2.40 -17.96 -1.83
CA ARG A 129 -1.31 -17.20 -2.48
C ARG A 129 -0.96 -17.74 -3.84
N GLU A 130 -0.76 -19.06 -3.97
CA GLU A 130 -0.40 -19.73 -5.22
C GLU A 130 -1.39 -19.39 -6.34
N LYS A 131 -2.70 -19.47 -6.05
CA LYS A 131 -3.74 -19.07 -7.00
C LYS A 131 -3.56 -17.64 -7.49
N TYR A 132 -3.48 -16.68 -6.57
CA TYR A 132 -3.38 -15.26 -6.96
C TYR A 132 -2.02 -14.90 -7.55
N TYR A 133 -0.94 -15.58 -7.18
CA TYR A 133 0.39 -15.38 -7.75
C TYR A 133 0.42 -15.82 -9.21
N VAL A 134 -0.24 -16.93 -9.54
CA VAL A 134 -0.42 -17.37 -10.93
C VAL A 134 -1.27 -16.34 -11.71
N GLU A 135 -2.39 -15.89 -11.15
CA GLU A 135 -3.22 -14.87 -11.80
C GLU A 135 -2.45 -13.56 -12.05
N MET A 136 -1.73 -13.03 -11.06
CA MET A 136 -0.90 -11.83 -11.22
C MET A 136 0.24 -12.04 -12.22
N LYS A 137 0.90 -13.20 -12.18
CA LYS A 137 1.94 -13.57 -13.13
C LYS A 137 1.43 -13.48 -14.56
N MET A 138 0.26 -14.06 -14.84
CA MET A 138 -0.33 -14.04 -16.17
C MET A 138 -0.61 -12.61 -16.68
N GLU A 139 -1.12 -11.73 -15.82
CA GLU A 139 -1.37 -10.33 -16.18
C GLU A 139 -0.06 -9.54 -16.42
N ILE A 140 1.00 -9.86 -15.68
CA ILE A 140 2.25 -9.10 -15.67
C ILE A 140 3.22 -9.54 -16.78
N LEU A 141 3.24 -10.84 -17.13
CA LEU A 141 4.14 -11.38 -18.14
C LEU A 141 3.93 -10.81 -19.55
N ASP A 142 2.74 -10.28 -19.84
CA ASP A 142 2.49 -9.57 -21.09
C ASP A 142 3.30 -8.26 -21.18
N SER A 143 3.78 -7.74 -20.06
CA SER A 143 4.52 -6.47 -19.97
C SER A 143 5.98 -6.61 -19.52
N ILE A 144 6.34 -7.68 -18.82
CA ILE A 144 7.71 -7.91 -18.35
C ILE A 144 8.20 -9.31 -18.69
N ASP A 145 9.52 -9.46 -18.87
CA ASP A 145 10.12 -10.76 -19.10
C ASP A 145 9.99 -11.70 -17.88
N GLN A 146 9.94 -13.01 -18.18
CA GLN A 146 9.80 -14.07 -17.17
C GLN A 146 10.93 -14.06 -16.12
N PHE A 147 12.12 -13.61 -16.50
CA PHE A 147 13.28 -13.56 -15.62
C PHE A 147 13.13 -12.47 -14.55
N LYS A 148 12.66 -11.27 -14.93
CA LYS A 148 12.32 -10.19 -14.00
C LYS A 148 11.22 -10.62 -13.03
N TRP A 149 10.16 -11.25 -13.52
CA TRP A 149 9.10 -11.77 -12.64
C TRP A 149 9.64 -12.77 -11.62
N ASN A 150 10.46 -13.73 -12.04
CA ASN A 150 11.02 -14.72 -11.13
C ASN A 150 11.94 -14.08 -10.08
N THR A 151 12.77 -13.13 -10.49
CA THR A 151 13.63 -12.36 -9.57
C THR A 151 12.77 -11.63 -8.54
N PHE A 152 11.71 -10.97 -8.99
CA PHE A 152 10.78 -10.22 -8.17
C PHE A 152 10.05 -11.10 -7.14
N CYS A 153 9.50 -12.24 -7.59
CA CYS A 153 8.75 -13.16 -6.73
C CYS A 153 9.61 -13.87 -5.69
N CYS A 154 10.92 -14.02 -5.93
CA CYS A 154 11.85 -14.58 -4.96
C CYS A 154 12.16 -13.62 -3.80
N ASN A 155 12.01 -12.31 -4.00
CA ASN A 155 12.21 -11.32 -2.96
C ASN A 155 10.90 -11.07 -2.18
N LYS A 156 10.79 -11.67 -0.98
CA LYS A 156 9.63 -11.54 -0.09
C LYS A 156 9.25 -10.08 0.21
N MET A 157 10.23 -9.18 0.31
CA MET A 157 9.96 -7.78 0.62
C MET A 157 9.35 -7.04 -0.57
N GLU A 158 9.90 -7.26 -1.77
CA GLU A 158 9.40 -6.67 -3.01
C GLU A 158 8.00 -7.15 -3.35
N ILE A 159 7.74 -8.46 -3.30
CA ILE A 159 6.40 -9.00 -3.57
C ILE A 159 5.37 -8.51 -2.55
N THR A 160 5.75 -8.40 -1.27
CA THR A 160 4.88 -7.80 -0.24
C THR A 160 4.59 -6.34 -0.59
N GLN A 161 5.60 -5.58 -1.02
CA GLN A 161 5.43 -4.19 -1.40
C GLN A 161 4.54 -4.01 -2.63
N LEU A 162 4.63 -4.88 -3.65
CA LEU A 162 3.74 -4.86 -4.81
C LEU A 162 2.30 -5.14 -4.39
N ILE A 163 2.09 -6.15 -3.54
CA ILE A 163 0.74 -6.53 -3.10
C ILE A 163 0.10 -5.43 -2.26
N LEU A 164 0.87 -4.76 -1.41
CA LEU A 164 0.37 -3.70 -0.53
C LEU A 164 0.18 -2.35 -1.25
N ASP A 165 1.11 -1.96 -2.12
CA ASP A 165 1.04 -0.70 -2.89
C ASP A 165 1.68 -0.88 -4.26
N CYS A 166 0.84 -1.20 -5.25
CA CYS A 166 1.30 -1.49 -6.60
C CYS A 166 1.96 -0.27 -7.26
N ASN A 167 1.65 0.97 -6.84
CA ASN A 167 2.18 2.17 -7.49
C ASN A 167 3.69 2.32 -7.35
N ASN A 168 4.31 1.66 -6.36
CA ASN A 168 5.76 1.57 -6.25
C ASN A 168 6.44 0.99 -7.49
N PHE A 169 5.70 0.22 -8.29
CA PHE A 169 6.26 -0.55 -9.39
C PHE A 169 5.83 -0.05 -10.76
N LYS A 170 5.03 1.02 -10.83
CA LYS A 170 4.53 1.56 -12.11
C LYS A 170 5.68 1.92 -13.05
N GLU A 171 6.68 2.64 -12.54
CA GLU A 171 7.85 3.06 -13.31
C GLU A 171 8.81 1.90 -13.57
N THR A 172 9.09 1.09 -12.53
CA THR A 172 10.01 -0.05 -12.62
C THR A 172 9.55 -1.11 -13.62
N LEU A 173 8.24 -1.38 -13.69
CA LEU A 173 7.67 -2.38 -14.58
C LEU A 173 7.19 -1.80 -15.92
N ASN A 174 7.23 -0.47 -16.08
CA ASN A 174 6.74 0.24 -17.28
C ASN A 174 5.33 -0.20 -17.71
N ILE A 175 4.43 -0.35 -16.73
CA ILE A 175 3.09 -0.90 -16.93
C ILE A 175 2.03 0.19 -17.09
N SER A 176 1.06 -0.08 -17.96
CA SER A 176 -0.03 0.85 -18.25
C SER A 176 -0.91 1.08 -17.02
N SER A 177 -1.59 2.23 -16.95
CA SER A 177 -2.51 2.54 -15.85
C SER A 177 -3.70 1.57 -15.77
N GLU A 178 -4.11 0.99 -16.91
CA GLU A 178 -5.17 -0.03 -16.96
C GLU A 178 -4.67 -1.33 -16.32
N LEU A 179 -3.50 -1.82 -16.72
CA LEU A 179 -2.89 -3.02 -16.15
C LEU A 179 -2.63 -2.84 -14.64
N MET A 180 -2.17 -1.66 -14.22
CA MET A 180 -2.04 -1.31 -12.82
C MET A 180 -3.33 -1.43 -12.02
N THR A 181 -4.47 -1.12 -12.64
CA THR A 181 -5.79 -1.23 -12.00
C THR A 181 -6.20 -2.70 -11.85
N LYS A 182 -5.92 -3.53 -12.86
CA LYS A 182 -6.14 -4.98 -12.80
C LYS A 182 -5.28 -5.65 -11.72
N ILE A 183 -3.98 -5.31 -11.67
CA ILE A 183 -3.06 -5.81 -10.65
C ILE A 183 -3.54 -5.38 -9.26
N GLU A 184 -3.88 -4.10 -9.07
CA GLU A 184 -4.40 -3.58 -7.81
C GLU A 184 -5.65 -4.33 -7.34
N GLU A 185 -6.58 -4.64 -8.25
CA GLU A 185 -7.75 -5.46 -7.97
C GLU A 185 -7.37 -6.88 -7.50
N LYS A 186 -6.45 -7.56 -8.20
CA LYS A 186 -5.97 -8.89 -7.81
C LYS A 186 -5.30 -8.87 -6.43
N CYS A 187 -4.44 -7.90 -6.17
CA CYS A 187 -3.78 -7.74 -4.87
C CYS A 187 -4.81 -7.48 -3.75
N ARG A 188 -5.81 -6.63 -4.00
CA ARG A 188 -6.88 -6.34 -3.04
C ARG A 188 -7.72 -7.60 -2.75
N ASN A 189 -8.03 -8.39 -3.77
CA ASN A 189 -8.72 -9.67 -3.63
C ASN A 189 -7.89 -10.68 -2.83
N LEU A 190 -6.60 -10.83 -3.13
CA LEU A 190 -5.66 -11.68 -2.40
C LEU A 190 -5.67 -11.35 -0.90
N LEU A 191 -5.41 -10.08 -0.55
CA LEU A 191 -5.32 -9.66 0.86
C LEU A 191 -6.64 -9.89 1.61
N PHE A 192 -7.78 -9.69 0.95
CA PHE A 192 -9.08 -9.99 1.54
C PHE A 192 -9.27 -11.48 1.81
N GLN A 193 -8.88 -12.35 0.87
CA GLN A 193 -8.96 -13.81 1.05
C GLN A 193 -8.02 -14.31 2.14
N LEU A 194 -6.79 -13.79 2.21
CA LEU A 194 -5.85 -14.08 3.29
C LEU A 194 -6.42 -13.65 4.65
N HIS A 195 -7.01 -12.46 4.73
CA HIS A 195 -7.68 -11.98 5.93
C HIS A 195 -8.85 -12.90 6.34
N ALA A 196 -9.75 -13.22 5.41
CA ALA A 196 -10.91 -14.06 5.68
C ALA A 196 -10.49 -15.44 6.21
N LYS A 197 -9.51 -16.09 5.55
CA LYS A 197 -9.01 -17.40 5.98
C LYS A 197 -8.32 -17.35 7.34
N ARG A 198 -7.59 -16.26 7.61
CA ARG A 198 -6.98 -16.04 8.92
C ARG A 198 -8.03 -15.96 10.03
N ILE A 199 -9.09 -15.17 9.84
CA ILE A 199 -10.17 -15.05 10.83
C ILE A 199 -10.86 -16.39 11.05
N GLU A 200 -11.20 -17.11 9.97
CA GLU A 200 -11.80 -18.44 10.05
C GLU A 200 -10.97 -19.41 10.92
N VAL A 201 -9.65 -19.46 10.69
CA VAL A 201 -8.74 -20.35 11.45
C VAL A 201 -8.65 -19.93 12.91
N LEU A 202 -8.56 -18.62 13.19
CA LEU A 202 -8.48 -18.11 14.56
C LEU A 202 -9.78 -18.35 15.35
N ASP A 203 -10.93 -18.16 14.72
CA ASP A 203 -12.23 -18.43 15.34
C ASP A 203 -12.38 -19.94 15.66
N ALA A 204 -11.90 -20.81 14.78
CA ALA A 204 -11.89 -22.25 15.04
C ALA A 204 -10.95 -22.67 16.18
N LEU A 205 -9.88 -21.91 16.45
CA LEU A 205 -8.98 -22.15 17.59
C LEU A 205 -9.57 -21.65 18.91
N ASN A 206 -10.29 -20.53 18.91
CA ASN A 206 -10.88 -19.95 20.13
C ASN A 206 -12.12 -20.71 20.63
N ASN A 207 -12.74 -21.52 19.79
CA ASN A 207 -13.92 -22.34 20.14
C ASN A 207 -13.56 -23.75 20.64
N LYS A 208 -12.27 -24.05 20.82
CA LYS A 208 -11.77 -25.31 21.40
C LYS A 208 -11.36 -25.10 22.85
#